data_AF-A0A8S0S2G2-F1
#
_entry.id   AF-A0A8S0S2G2-F1
#
_cell.length_a   1.000
_cell.length_b   1.000
_cell.length_c   1.000
_cell.angle_alpha   90.00
_cell.angle_beta   90.00
_cell.angle_gamma   90.00
#
_symmetry.space_group_name_H-M   'P 1'
#
loop_
_entity.id
_entity.type
_entity.pdbx_description
1 polymer ?
#
loop_
_entity_poly.entity_id
_entity_poly.type
_entity_poly.pdbx_seq_one_letter_code
_entity_poly.pdbx_strand_id
1 'polypeptide(L)'
;MKILQSNAGVLTNYEVLALFRSRGAGKDPTCVIAAVAPSEFKVYDYLEQTVASHQTIEIIHKFVEDCEKYDLAKGVMLNIVNIRPSSAVEIDPLIQDCD
;
A
#
# COMPACT_ATOMS: atom_id res chain seq x y z
N MET A 1 -22.27 17.75 -1.14
CA MET A 1 -20.85 17.74 -1.57
C MET A 1 -20.80 17.65 -3.09
N LYS A 2 -19.84 18.33 -3.74
CA LYS A 2 -19.52 18.14 -5.16
C LYS A 2 -18.14 17.49 -5.25
N ILE A 3 -17.98 16.50 -6.12
CA ILE A 3 -16.69 15.86 -6.39
C ILE A 3 -15.92 16.76 -7.37
N LEU A 4 -14.73 17.20 -6.98
CA LEU A 4 -13.87 18.06 -7.83
C LEU A 4 -12.97 17.24 -8.75
N GLN A 5 -12.45 16.13 -8.26
CA GLN A 5 -11.63 15.17 -9.01
C GLN A 5 -12.01 13.76 -8.55
N SER A 6 -12.27 12.86 -9.50
CA SER A 6 -12.60 11.47 -9.20
C SER A 6 -11.37 10.66 -8.79
N ASN A 7 -10.25 10.82 -9.53
CA ASN A 7 -9.01 10.10 -9.31
C ASN A 7 -7.86 11.09 -9.13
N ALA A 8 -7.52 11.43 -7.88
CA ALA A 8 -6.46 12.37 -7.56
C ALA A 8 -5.05 11.73 -7.58
N GLY A 9 -4.97 10.41 -7.40
CA GLY A 9 -3.71 9.68 -7.35
C GLY A 9 -3.89 8.24 -6.90
N VAL A 10 -2.78 7.51 -6.92
CA VAL A 10 -2.70 6.16 -6.36
C VAL A 10 -2.09 6.22 -4.96
N LEU A 11 -2.51 5.31 -4.09
CA LEU A 11 -1.99 5.16 -2.73
C LEU A 11 -1.50 3.73 -2.54
N THR A 12 -0.33 3.60 -1.94
CA THR A 12 0.22 2.30 -1.55
C THR A 12 -0.49 1.76 -0.30
N ASN A 13 -0.51 0.44 -0.16
CA ASN A 13 -1.06 -0.22 1.03
C ASN A 13 -0.34 0.25 2.31
N TYR A 14 0.96 0.57 2.21
CA TYR A 14 1.74 1.12 3.31
C TYR A 14 1.24 2.50 3.74
N GLU A 15 1.01 3.43 2.80
CA GLU A 15 0.52 4.78 3.13
C GLU A 15 -0.86 4.74 3.79
N VAL A 16 -1.74 3.87 3.30
CA VAL A 16 -3.06 3.65 3.90
C VAL A 16 -2.94 3.09 5.32
N LEU A 17 -2.06 2.10 5.53
CA LEU A 17 -1.80 1.53 6.85
C LEU A 17 -1.18 2.56 7.80
N ALA A 18 -0.24 3.37 7.32
CA ALA A 18 0.40 4.45 8.09
C ALA A 18 -0.62 5.52 8.51
N LEU A 19 -1.54 5.88 7.61
CA LEU A 19 -2.65 6.79 7.92
C LEU A 19 -3.52 6.24 9.05
N PHE A 20 -3.93 4.97 8.97
CA PHE A 20 -4.74 4.37 10.04
C PHE A 20 -4.00 4.31 11.37
N ARG A 21 -2.70 3.95 11.38
CA ARG A 21 -1.86 4.01 12.59
C ARG A 21 -1.80 5.43 13.17
N SER A 22 -1.63 6.45 12.33
CA SER A 22 -1.60 7.85 12.77
C SER A 22 -2.92 8.33 13.39
N ARG A 23 -4.04 7.71 12.98
CA ARG A 23 -5.38 7.97 13.53
C ARG A 23 -5.72 7.13 14.77
N GLY A 24 -4.78 6.31 15.24
CA GLY A 24 -4.93 5.49 16.43
C GLY A 24 -5.56 4.12 16.17
N ALA A 25 -5.55 3.63 14.92
CA ALA A 25 -5.86 2.23 14.65
C ALA A 25 -4.71 1.36 15.15
N GLY A 26 -5.02 0.42 16.03
CA GLY A 26 -4.08 -0.50 16.65
C GLY A 26 -4.81 -1.66 17.32
N LYS A 27 -4.04 -2.68 17.72
CA LYS A 27 -4.57 -3.88 18.41
C LYS A 27 -4.81 -3.66 19.90
N ASP A 28 -4.38 -2.53 20.45
CA ASP A 28 -4.56 -2.24 21.87
C ASP A 28 -6.06 -2.07 22.22
N PRO A 29 -6.53 -2.63 23.34
CA PRO A 29 -7.94 -2.54 23.74
C PRO A 29 -8.42 -1.09 23.99
N THR A 30 -7.49 -0.15 24.17
CA THR A 30 -7.76 1.31 24.22
C THR A 30 -8.03 1.92 22.84
N CYS A 31 -7.69 1.26 21.74
CA CYS A 31 -7.99 1.73 20.37
C CYS A 31 -9.49 1.69 20.05
N VAL A 32 -10.31 0.99 20.84
CA VAL A 32 -11.78 1.04 20.76
C VAL A 32 -12.32 2.46 21.06
N ILE A 33 -11.50 3.32 21.68
CA ILE A 33 -11.81 4.73 21.99
C ILE A 33 -11.36 5.66 20.84
N ALA A 34 -10.61 5.17 19.86
CA ALA A 34 -10.09 5.98 18.76
C ALA A 34 -11.19 6.35 17.75
N ALA A 35 -11.04 7.50 17.09
CA ALA A 35 -11.93 8.03 16.05
C ALA A 35 -11.81 7.29 14.70
N VAL A 36 -11.76 5.96 14.77
CA VAL A 36 -11.60 5.05 13.63
C VAL A 36 -12.95 4.38 13.39
N ALA A 37 -13.50 4.54 12.19
CA ALA A 37 -14.76 3.92 11.85
C ALA A 37 -14.60 2.38 11.77
N PRO A 38 -15.66 1.59 12.03
CA PRO A 38 -15.59 0.13 11.92
C PRO A 38 -15.10 -0.36 10.55
N SER A 39 -15.44 0.37 9.48
CA SER A 39 -14.95 0.10 8.12
C SER A 39 -13.43 0.31 8.00
N GLU A 40 -12.89 1.35 8.62
CA GLU A 40 -11.46 1.65 8.62
C GLU A 40 -10.69 0.60 9.43
N PHE A 41 -11.24 0.17 10.57
CA PHE A 41 -10.64 -0.89 11.38
C PHE A 41 -10.57 -2.22 10.63
N LYS A 42 -11.60 -2.58 9.87
CA LYS A 42 -11.59 -3.80 9.04
C LYS A 42 -10.50 -3.77 7.96
N VAL A 43 -10.29 -2.60 7.35
CA VAL A 43 -9.20 -2.43 6.36
C VAL A 43 -7.84 -2.47 7.05
N TYR A 44 -7.71 -1.82 8.22
CA TYR A 44 -6.49 -1.88 9.03
C TYR A 44 -6.13 -3.33 9.38
N ASP A 45 -7.06 -4.12 9.90
CA ASP A 45 -6.83 -5.52 10.29
C ASP A 45 -6.37 -6.37 9.09
N TYR A 46 -6.97 -6.16 7.92
CA TYR A 46 -6.52 -6.79 6.68
C TYR A 46 -5.08 -6.37 6.32
N LEU A 47 -4.81 -5.07 6.23
CA LEU A 47 -3.51 -4.53 5.82
C LEU A 47 -2.39 -4.89 6.79
N GLU A 48 -2.67 -4.99 8.08
CA GLU A 48 -1.71 -5.40 9.10
C GLU A 48 -1.20 -6.84 8.88
N GLN A 49 -2.07 -7.72 8.37
CA GLN A 49 -1.72 -9.12 8.03
C GLN A 49 -0.97 -9.25 6.71
N THR A 50 -0.88 -8.18 5.90
CA THR A 50 -0.16 -8.18 4.62
C THR A 50 1.30 -7.76 4.74
N VAL A 51 2.05 -7.82 3.63
CA VAL A 51 3.43 -7.33 3.55
C VAL A 51 3.58 -5.84 3.85
N ALA A 52 2.51 -5.05 3.77
CA ALA A 52 2.54 -3.62 4.04
C ALA A 52 2.97 -3.28 5.48
N SER A 53 2.71 -4.17 6.44
CA SER A 53 3.10 -3.97 7.85
C SER A 53 4.60 -4.09 8.09
N HIS A 54 5.32 -4.79 7.21
CA HIS A 54 6.76 -5.06 7.29
C HIS A 54 7.61 -4.12 6.41
N GLN A 55 6.97 -3.23 5.65
CA GLN A 55 7.66 -2.26 4.79
C GLN A 55 7.88 -0.94 5.54
N THR A 56 8.90 -0.18 5.12
CA THR A 56 9.14 1.21 5.56
C THR A 56 9.14 2.14 4.36
N ILE A 57 8.83 3.41 4.60
CA ILE A 57 8.81 4.44 3.56
C ILE A 57 10.15 4.53 2.82
N GLU A 58 11.26 4.36 3.54
CA GLU A 58 12.63 4.38 3.00
C GLU A 58 12.87 3.25 1.98
N ILE A 59 12.38 2.04 2.26
CA ILE A 59 12.51 0.90 1.35
C ILE A 59 11.69 1.14 0.09
N ILE A 60 10.49 1.70 0.24
CA ILE A 60 9.61 2.02 -0.90
C ILE A 60 10.26 3.08 -1.78
N HIS A 61 10.81 4.16 -1.20
CA HIS A 61 11.50 5.20 -1.98
C HIS A 61 12.72 4.65 -2.71
N LYS A 62 13.57 3.84 -2.05
CA LYS A 62 14.70 3.19 -2.71
C LYS A 62 14.27 2.31 -3.87
N PHE A 63 13.19 1.54 -3.68
CA PHE A 63 12.64 0.70 -4.74
C PHE A 63 12.14 1.53 -5.94
N VAL A 64 11.49 2.66 -5.68
CA VAL A 64 11.02 3.58 -6.74
C VAL A 64 12.21 4.16 -7.51
N GLU A 65 13.26 4.62 -6.82
CA GLU A 65 14.51 5.11 -7.43
C GLU A 65 15.18 4.01 -8.28
N ASP A 66 15.30 2.81 -7.73
CA ASP A 66 15.86 1.65 -8.45
C ASP A 66 15.02 1.25 -9.66
N CYS A 67 13.71 1.53 -9.67
CA CYS A 67 12.81 1.21 -10.78
C CYS A 67 12.78 2.26 -11.90
N GLU A 68 13.34 3.46 -11.68
CA GLU A 68 13.40 4.50 -12.72
C GLU A 68 14.14 4.02 -13.97
N LYS A 69 15.08 3.08 -13.85
CA LYS A 69 15.82 2.49 -14.99
C LYS A 69 14.97 1.59 -15.89
N TYR A 70 13.81 1.12 -15.43
CA TYR A 70 13.00 0.12 -16.13
C TYR A 70 11.74 0.68 -16.81
N ASP A 71 11.52 2.00 -16.76
CA ASP A 71 10.36 2.71 -17.33
C ASP A 71 9.01 2.00 -17.08
N LEU A 72 8.82 1.53 -15.84
CA LEU A 72 7.62 0.78 -15.46
C LEU A 72 6.42 1.72 -15.32
N ALA A 73 5.27 1.28 -15.81
CA ALA A 73 4.02 1.99 -15.59
C ALA A 73 3.73 2.13 -14.07
N LYS A 74 3.23 3.29 -13.65
CA LYS A 74 2.95 3.58 -12.23
C LYS A 74 2.05 2.55 -11.55
N GLY A 75 1.09 1.96 -12.28
CA GLY A 75 0.21 0.91 -11.76
C GLY A 75 0.94 -0.41 -11.51
N VAL A 76 1.91 -0.76 -12.36
CA VAL A 76 2.75 -1.95 -12.20
C VAL A 76 3.65 -1.79 -10.98
N MET A 77 4.33 -0.64 -10.87
CA MET A 77 5.17 -0.31 -9.72
C MET A 77 4.37 -0.36 -8.40
N LEU A 78 3.16 0.18 -8.39
CA LEU A 78 2.25 0.11 -7.24
C LEU A 78 1.92 -1.32 -6.84
N ASN A 79 1.61 -2.19 -7.81
CA ASN A 79 1.28 -3.59 -7.55
C ASN A 79 2.47 -4.36 -7.00
N ILE A 80 3.68 -4.11 -7.54
CA ILE A 80 4.91 -4.73 -7.05
C ILE A 80 5.18 -4.33 -5.59
N VAL A 81 5.02 -3.05 -5.25
CA VAL A 81 5.17 -2.57 -3.85
C VAL A 81 4.14 -3.22 -2.93
N ASN A 82 2.89 -3.36 -3.38
CA ASN A 82 1.80 -3.89 -2.54
C ASN A 82 1.87 -5.40 -2.33
N ILE A 83 2.32 -6.17 -3.33
CA ILE A 83 2.39 -7.64 -3.28
C ILE A 83 3.74 -8.11 -2.73
N ARG A 84 4.81 -7.37 -3.04
CA ARG A 84 6.21 -7.73 -2.76
C ARG A 84 6.52 -9.15 -3.26
N PRO A 85 6.60 -9.33 -4.59
CA PRO A 85 6.87 -10.64 -5.18
C PRO A 85 8.23 -11.16 -4.70
N SER A 86 8.27 -12.44 -4.32
CA SER A 86 9.48 -13.13 -3.87
C SER A 86 10.07 -14.04 -4.96
N SER A 87 9.32 -14.28 -6.04
CA SER A 87 9.70 -15.12 -7.17
C SER A 87 9.45 -14.40 -8.49
N ALA A 88 10.23 -14.73 -9.53
CA ALA A 88 10.01 -14.22 -10.88
C ALA A 88 8.62 -14.58 -11.42
N VAL A 89 8.09 -15.76 -11.07
CA VAL A 89 6.75 -16.22 -11.48
C VAL A 89 5.63 -15.31 -10.96
N GLU A 90 5.87 -14.59 -9.86
CA GLU A 90 4.91 -13.62 -9.31
C GLU A 90 5.00 -12.25 -9.98
N ILE A 91 6.06 -11.99 -10.74
CA ILE A 91 6.29 -10.74 -11.49
C ILE A 91 5.64 -10.81 -12.87
N ASP A 92 5.70 -11.96 -13.55
CA ASP A 92 5.10 -12.19 -14.86
C ASP A 92 3.62 -11.74 -14.97
N PRO A 93 2.72 -12.00 -14.00
CA PRO A 93 1.34 -11.50 -14.08
C PRO A 93 1.20 -9.99 -13.79
N LEU A 94 2.22 -9.34 -13.25
CA LEU A 94 2.20 -7.91 -12.90
C LEU A 94 2.70 -7.04 -14.05
N ILE A 95 3.63 -7.54 -14.85
CA ILE A 95 4.18 -6.87 -16.02
C ILE A 95 3.54 -7.47 -17.27
N GLN A 96 2.73 -6.68 -17.96
CA GLN A 96 2.16 -7.11 -19.23
C GLN A 96 3.26 -7.18 -20.30
N ASP A 97 3.32 -8.30 -21.02
CA ASP A 97 4.25 -8.55 -22.14
C ASP A 97 5.74 -8.49 -21.74
N CYS A 98 6.16 -9.32 -20.78
CA CYS A 98 7.54 -9.38 -20.28
C CYS A 98 8.53 -10.20 -21.16
N ASP A 99 8.25 -10.33 -22.47
CA ASP A 99 9.04 -11.10 -23.45
C ASP A 99 10.09 -10.26 -24.22
#